data_AF-A0A5C3EB96-F1
#
_entry.id   AF-A0A5C3EB96-F1
#
_cell.length_a   1.000
_cell.length_b   1.000
_cell.length_c   1.000
_cell.angle_alpha   90.00
_cell.angle_beta   90.00
_cell.angle_gamma   90.00
#
_symmetry.space_group_name_H-M   'P 1'
#
loop_
_entity.id
_entity.type
_entity.pdbx_description
1 polymer ?
#
loop_
_entity_poly.entity_id
_entity_poly.type
_entity_poly.pdbx_seq_one_letter_code
_entity_poly.pdbx_strand_id
1 'polypeptide(L)'
;MLFPRAIVSVLLLFSLTALVWTMEQPHLSREAREEYDNHLTPFVQESYGGNVPLLNERWQIYSHHVVAHPNAEQEAFEFSKTAGNGPVFVRYGRGNFNAYAVTKIPSSSILGVKWGFRAPQIGPTGERDYRDIYAFWHVTKTQVRLIRLDAWRQGAYQTPIISWDAIRFLLRHE
;
A
#
# COMPACT_ATOMS: atom_id res chain seq x y z
N MET A 1 -32.18 -44.45 -5.27
CA MET A 1 -32.38 -43.04 -5.70
C MET A 1 -31.54 -42.13 -4.80
N LEU A 2 -30.31 -41.79 -5.20
CA LEU A 2 -29.35 -41.02 -4.37
C LEU A 2 -28.76 -39.78 -5.09
N PHE A 3 -29.23 -39.48 -6.31
CA PHE A 3 -28.60 -38.51 -7.21
C PHE A 3 -28.91 -37.01 -7.01
N PRO A 4 -30.05 -36.54 -6.46
CA PRO A 4 -30.35 -35.10 -6.47
C PRO A 4 -29.56 -34.28 -5.44
N ARG A 5 -29.04 -34.91 -4.36
CA ARG A 5 -28.31 -34.19 -3.30
C ARG A 5 -26.87 -33.84 -3.68
N ALA A 6 -26.19 -34.71 -4.44
CA ALA A 6 -24.81 -34.46 -4.87
C ALA A 6 -24.71 -33.28 -5.86
N ILE A 7 -25.71 -33.11 -6.73
CA ILE A 7 -25.74 -32.04 -7.74
C ILE A 7 -25.91 -30.66 -7.07
N VAL A 8 -26.78 -30.57 -6.05
CA VAL A 8 -27.00 -29.33 -5.29
C VAL A 8 -25.74 -28.93 -4.50
N SER A 9 -25.03 -29.89 -3.91
CA SER A 9 -23.77 -29.61 -3.19
C SER A 9 -22.64 -29.14 -4.12
N VAL A 10 -22.53 -29.68 -5.33
CA VAL A 10 -21.53 -29.25 -6.32
C VAL A 10 -21.84 -27.84 -6.86
N LEU A 11 -23.12 -27.52 -7.09
CA LEU A 11 -23.54 -26.17 -7.52
C LEU A 11 -23.33 -25.12 -6.42
N LEU A 12 -23.58 -25.45 -5.15
CA LEU A 12 -23.26 -24.56 -4.03
C LEU A 12 -21.75 -24.31 -3.90
N LEU A 13 -20.92 -25.34 -4.06
CA LEU A 13 -19.47 -25.21 -4.04
C LEU A 13 -18.95 -24.31 -5.18
N PHE A 14 -19.49 -24.46 -6.40
CA PHE A 14 -19.14 -23.60 -7.54
C PHE A 14 -19.64 -22.16 -7.37
N SER A 15 -20.80 -21.96 -6.74
CA SER A 15 -21.34 -20.60 -6.47
C SER A 15 -20.53 -19.84 -5.41
N LEU A 16 -19.97 -20.53 -4.42
CA LEU A 16 -19.06 -19.93 -3.43
C LEU A 16 -17.69 -19.57 -4.01
N THR A 17 -17.20 -20.28 -5.03
CA THR A 17 -15.94 -19.92 -5.70
C THR A 17 -16.07 -18.75 -6.70
N ALA A 18 -17.29 -18.44 -7.17
CA ALA A 18 -17.53 -17.41 -8.19
C ALA A 18 -17.53 -15.97 -7.65
N LEU A 19 -17.38 -15.76 -6.33
CA LEU A 19 -17.37 -14.44 -5.69
C LEU A 19 -16.00 -14.00 -5.20
N VAL A 20 -14.91 -14.59 -5.70
CA VAL A 20 -13.59 -13.95 -5.60
C VAL A 20 -13.54 -12.84 -6.65
N TRP A 21 -14.16 -11.70 -6.31
CA TRP A 21 -13.91 -10.47 -7.04
C TRP A 21 -12.42 -10.15 -6.87
N THR A 22 -11.64 -10.41 -7.92
CA THR A 22 -10.26 -9.92 -7.97
C THR A 22 -10.35 -8.41 -7.93
N MET A 23 -10.04 -7.80 -6.77
CA MET A 23 -9.95 -6.35 -6.68
C MET A 23 -8.79 -5.90 -7.55
N GLU A 24 -9.12 -5.38 -8.73
CA GLU A 24 -8.12 -4.82 -9.63
C GLU A 24 -7.45 -3.64 -8.96
N GLN A 25 -6.13 -3.57 -9.12
CA GLN A 25 -5.35 -2.43 -8.68
C GLN A 25 -5.92 -1.16 -9.34
N PRO A 26 -6.10 -0.05 -8.60
CA PRO A 26 -6.68 1.17 -9.14
C PRO A 26 -5.99 1.61 -10.42
N HIS A 27 -6.77 1.87 -11.45
CA HIS A 27 -6.24 2.49 -12.65
C HIS A 27 -5.73 3.90 -12.32
N LEU A 28 -4.44 4.14 -12.54
CA LEU A 28 -3.83 5.46 -12.31
C LEU A 28 -4.15 6.40 -13.46
N SER A 29 -4.49 7.64 -13.14
CA SER A 29 -4.41 8.71 -14.13
C SER A 29 -2.96 8.84 -14.63
N ARG A 30 -2.78 9.48 -15.79
CA ARG A 30 -1.44 9.73 -16.33
C ARG A 30 -0.56 10.48 -15.32
N GLU A 31 -1.09 11.52 -14.69
CA GLU A 31 -0.38 12.28 -13.65
C GLU A 31 -0.02 11.38 -12.46
N ALA A 32 -0.97 10.63 -11.91
CA ALA A 32 -0.71 9.76 -10.76
C ALA A 32 0.37 8.69 -11.05
N ARG A 33 0.43 8.21 -12.31
CA ARG A 33 1.48 7.31 -12.76
C ARG A 33 2.83 8.02 -12.85
N GLU A 34 2.88 9.20 -13.46
CA GLU A 34 4.10 10.02 -13.53
C GLU A 34 4.64 10.33 -12.12
N GLU A 35 3.77 10.68 -11.17
CA GLU A 35 4.16 10.93 -9.77
C GLU A 35 4.67 9.65 -9.08
N TYR A 36 3.95 8.55 -9.22
CA TYR A 36 4.32 7.27 -8.62
C TYR A 36 5.67 6.74 -9.14
N ASP A 37 5.87 6.74 -10.47
CA ASP A 37 7.06 6.15 -11.10
C ASP A 37 8.29 7.06 -11.01
N ASN A 38 8.12 8.39 -11.13
CA ASN A 38 9.26 9.32 -11.23
C ASN A 38 9.64 10.00 -9.91
N HIS A 39 8.78 9.95 -8.88
CA HIS A 39 9.03 10.67 -7.63
C HIS A 39 8.84 9.80 -6.39
N LEU A 40 7.67 9.20 -6.21
CA LEU A 40 7.36 8.50 -4.96
C LEU A 40 8.18 7.20 -4.84
N THR A 41 8.30 6.42 -5.93
CA THR A 41 9.12 5.20 -5.96
C THR A 41 10.62 5.51 -5.79
N PRO A 42 11.22 6.45 -6.55
CA PRO A 42 12.61 6.86 -6.34
C PRO A 42 12.89 7.38 -4.94
N PHE A 43 11.99 8.17 -4.34
CA PHE A 43 12.15 8.65 -2.96
C PHE A 43 12.29 7.48 -1.97
N VAL A 44 11.45 6.45 -2.09
CA VAL A 44 11.55 5.26 -1.24
C VAL A 44 12.90 4.58 -1.46
N GLN A 45 13.31 4.40 -2.72
CA GLN A 45 14.56 3.75 -3.07
C GLN A 45 15.80 4.52 -2.54
N GLU A 46 15.84 5.85 -2.69
CA GLU A 46 16.94 6.71 -2.23
C GLU A 46 17.05 6.74 -0.70
N SER A 47 15.95 6.53 0.03
CA SER A 47 15.95 6.54 1.50
C SER A 47 16.72 5.38 2.15
N TYR A 48 17.20 4.42 1.36
CA TYR A 48 18.12 3.36 1.80
C TYR A 48 19.60 3.79 1.80
N GLY A 49 19.92 4.99 1.32
CA GLY A 49 21.28 5.53 1.31
C GLY A 49 22.23 4.65 0.49
N GLY A 50 23.34 4.20 1.09
CA GLY A 50 24.32 3.34 0.40
C GLY A 50 23.87 1.88 0.15
N ASN A 51 22.73 1.46 0.71
CA ASN A 51 22.22 0.09 0.61
C ASN A 51 20.94 0.03 -0.23
N VAL A 52 20.92 0.72 -1.37
CA VAL A 52 19.75 0.82 -2.23
C VAL A 52 19.31 -0.56 -2.74
N PRO A 53 18.10 -1.03 -2.39
CA PRO A 53 17.57 -2.25 -2.99
C PRO A 53 17.31 -2.04 -4.49
N LEU A 54 17.53 -3.08 -5.27
CA LEU A 54 17.19 -3.05 -6.69
C LEU A 54 15.67 -2.91 -6.86
N LEU A 55 15.23 -2.23 -7.92
CA LEU A 55 13.80 -1.99 -8.15
C LEU A 55 12.99 -3.28 -8.30
N ASN A 56 13.62 -4.36 -8.77
CA ASN A 56 12.99 -5.69 -8.88
C ASN A 56 12.79 -6.39 -7.53
N GLU A 57 13.40 -5.88 -6.44
CA GLU A 57 13.11 -6.35 -5.09
C GLU A 57 11.81 -5.75 -4.53
N ARG A 58 11.26 -4.69 -5.14
CA ARG A 58 9.95 -4.12 -4.79
C ARG A 58 8.85 -5.11 -5.13
N TRP A 59 7.94 -5.35 -4.19
CA TRP A 59 6.73 -6.13 -4.47
C TRP A 59 5.51 -5.24 -4.47
N GLN A 60 4.80 -5.21 -5.60
CA GLN A 60 3.50 -4.55 -5.69
C GLN A 60 2.45 -5.49 -5.12
N ILE A 61 2.02 -5.23 -3.89
CA ILE A 61 1.17 -6.15 -3.12
C ILE A 61 -0.31 -5.79 -3.14
N TYR A 62 -0.68 -4.63 -3.70
CA TYR A 62 -2.05 -4.08 -3.62
C TYR A 62 -3.13 -5.12 -3.91
N SER A 63 -3.15 -5.72 -5.12
CA SER A 63 -4.22 -6.59 -5.58
C SER A 63 -4.42 -7.82 -4.69
N HIS A 64 -3.33 -8.44 -4.23
CA HIS A 64 -3.40 -9.60 -3.36
C HIS A 64 -3.73 -9.21 -1.91
N HIS A 65 -3.22 -8.06 -1.47
CA HIS A 65 -3.35 -7.64 -0.08
C HIS A 65 -4.75 -7.14 0.25
N VAL A 66 -5.36 -6.33 -0.63
CA VAL A 66 -6.73 -5.82 -0.38
C VAL A 66 -7.79 -6.92 -0.43
N VAL A 67 -7.53 -8.02 -1.15
CA VAL A 67 -8.40 -9.20 -1.14
C VAL A 67 -8.33 -9.94 0.20
N ALA A 68 -7.13 -10.10 0.76
CA ALA A 68 -6.94 -10.72 2.08
C ALA A 68 -7.38 -9.79 3.24
N HIS A 69 -7.30 -8.48 3.03
CA HIS A 69 -7.65 -7.45 4.01
C HIS A 69 -8.60 -6.43 3.37
N PRO A 70 -9.93 -6.69 3.36
CA PRO A 70 -10.91 -5.82 2.69
C PRO A 70 -10.92 -4.36 3.19
N ASN A 71 -10.46 -4.13 4.42
CA ASN A 71 -10.35 -2.80 5.02
C ASN A 71 -8.93 -2.21 4.94
N ALA A 72 -8.02 -2.78 4.15
CA ALA A 72 -6.60 -2.40 4.13
C ALA A 72 -6.37 -0.90 3.89
N GLU A 73 -7.12 -0.30 2.97
CA GLU A 73 -7.04 1.15 2.70
C GLU A 73 -7.42 1.98 3.93
N GLN A 74 -8.55 1.66 4.57
CA GLN A 74 -8.98 2.35 5.78
C GLN A 74 -7.99 2.14 6.92
N GLU A 75 -7.51 0.90 7.12
CA GLU A 75 -6.56 0.57 8.18
C GLU A 75 -5.23 1.29 8.02
N ALA A 76 -4.68 1.34 6.79
CA ALA A 76 -3.48 2.12 6.49
C ALA A 76 -3.70 3.61 6.72
N PHE A 77 -4.87 4.14 6.33
CA PHE A 77 -5.17 5.55 6.53
C PHE A 77 -5.30 5.88 8.02
N GLU A 78 -6.02 5.07 8.80
CA GLU A 78 -6.12 5.23 10.25
C GLU A 78 -4.75 5.12 10.94
N PHE A 79 -3.94 4.14 10.56
CA PHE A 79 -2.56 4.01 11.03
C PHE A 79 -1.75 5.26 10.74
N SER A 80 -1.86 5.81 9.51
CA SER A 80 -1.11 6.99 9.10
C SER A 80 -1.49 8.28 9.84
N LYS A 81 -2.62 8.31 10.54
CA LYS A 81 -3.03 9.44 11.39
C LYS A 81 -2.44 9.36 12.80
N THR A 82 -1.88 8.22 13.18
CA THR A 82 -1.29 8.06 14.52
C THR A 82 0.05 8.79 14.63
N ALA A 83 0.42 9.18 15.86
CA ALA A 83 1.66 9.88 16.12
C ALA A 83 2.88 9.08 15.61
N GLY A 84 3.73 9.72 14.80
CA GLY A 84 4.93 9.10 14.24
C GLY A 84 4.73 8.26 12.98
N ASN A 85 3.51 8.16 12.43
CA ASN A 85 3.21 7.35 11.24
C ASN A 85 2.64 8.15 10.06
N GLY A 86 2.74 9.48 10.09
CA GLY A 86 2.27 10.35 9.01
C GLY A 86 3.01 10.18 7.68
N PRO A 87 2.57 10.91 6.63
CA PRO A 87 3.29 10.97 5.37
C PRO A 87 4.78 11.31 5.53
N VAL A 88 5.63 10.47 4.94
CA VAL A 88 7.09 10.64 4.88
C VAL A 88 7.54 11.39 3.62
N PHE A 89 6.64 11.51 2.64
CA PHE A 89 6.84 12.27 1.41
C PHE A 89 5.51 12.82 0.92
N VAL A 90 5.53 14.01 0.33
CA VAL A 90 4.39 14.60 -0.36
C VAL A 90 4.87 15.40 -1.56
N ARG A 91 4.17 15.27 -2.69
CA ARG A 91 4.28 16.18 -3.83
C ARG A 91 2.91 16.68 -4.24
N TYR A 92 2.86 17.92 -4.70
CA TYR A 92 1.66 18.50 -5.29
C TYR A 92 1.71 18.33 -6.81
N GLY A 93 0.57 17.90 -7.37
CA GLY A 93 0.37 17.74 -8.80
C GLY A 93 0.22 19.08 -9.51
N ARG A 94 0.04 19.02 -10.83
CA ARG A 94 -0.13 20.22 -11.67
C ARG A 94 -1.44 20.93 -11.28
N GLY A 95 -1.33 22.23 -11.01
CA GLY A 95 -2.46 23.08 -10.64
C GLY A 95 -2.95 22.90 -9.20
N ASN A 96 -2.19 22.21 -8.33
CA ASN A 96 -2.41 22.14 -6.87
C ASN A 96 -3.78 21.58 -6.43
N PHE A 97 -4.51 20.90 -7.32
CA PHE A 97 -5.75 20.21 -6.98
C PHE A 97 -5.54 18.80 -6.43
N ASN A 98 -4.34 18.25 -6.65
CA ASN A 98 -3.94 16.91 -6.29
C ASN A 98 -2.68 16.97 -5.42
N ALA A 99 -2.61 16.13 -4.40
CA ALA A 99 -1.37 15.79 -3.72
C ALA A 99 -1.16 14.28 -3.77
N TYR A 100 0.11 13.88 -3.82
CA TYR A 100 0.55 12.50 -3.87
C TYR A 100 1.48 12.27 -2.69
N ALA A 101 1.13 11.34 -1.82
CA ALA A 101 1.83 11.15 -0.56
C ALA A 101 2.25 9.69 -0.37
N VAL A 102 3.30 9.49 0.43
CA VAL A 102 3.77 8.15 0.82
C VAL A 102 3.74 8.05 2.34
N THR A 103 3.17 6.95 2.84
CA THR A 103 3.29 6.56 4.25
C THR A 103 4.04 5.26 4.36
N LYS A 104 5.02 5.22 5.27
CA LYS A 104 5.70 3.99 5.67
C LYS A 104 4.90 3.28 6.76
N ILE A 105 4.68 1.98 6.60
CA ILE A 105 4.10 1.07 7.60
C ILE A 105 5.19 0.05 7.95
N PRO A 106 5.91 0.23 9.07
CA PRO A 106 6.97 -0.68 9.46
C PRO A 106 6.46 -2.10 9.67
N SER A 107 7.23 -3.11 9.27
CA SER A 107 6.91 -4.53 9.47
C SER A 107 6.66 -4.91 10.94
N SER A 108 7.34 -4.21 11.84
CA SER A 108 7.26 -4.38 13.30
C SER A 108 6.10 -3.61 13.95
N SER A 109 5.41 -2.74 13.21
CA SER A 109 4.25 -1.99 13.73
C SER A 109 3.05 -2.90 13.99
N ILE A 110 2.08 -2.43 14.78
CA ILE A 110 0.84 -3.18 15.04
C ILE A 110 0.14 -3.54 13.73
N LEU A 111 0.08 -2.60 12.77
CA LEU A 111 -0.52 -2.85 11.46
C LEU A 111 0.32 -3.83 10.62
N GLY A 112 1.64 -3.65 10.57
CA GLY A 112 2.54 -4.57 9.86
C GLY A 112 2.43 -6.01 10.37
N VAL A 113 2.32 -6.20 11.69
CA VAL A 113 2.08 -7.51 12.32
C VAL A 113 0.72 -8.07 11.93
N LYS A 114 -0.33 -7.26 12.02
CA LYS A 114 -1.70 -7.66 11.64
C LYS A 114 -1.78 -8.11 10.18
N TRP A 115 -0.98 -7.50 9.31
CA TRP A 115 -0.88 -7.81 7.89
C TRP A 115 0.13 -8.92 7.56
N GLY A 116 0.76 -9.53 8.57
CA GLY A 116 1.66 -10.67 8.41
C GLY A 116 3.10 -10.32 7.99
N PHE A 117 3.47 -9.04 7.92
CA PHE A 117 4.79 -8.60 7.43
C PHE A 117 5.92 -8.74 8.45
N ARG A 118 5.60 -9.14 9.68
CA ARG A 118 6.62 -9.52 10.69
C ARG A 118 7.16 -10.94 10.47
N ALA A 119 6.53 -11.77 9.64
CA ALA A 119 7.08 -13.06 9.27
C ALA A 119 8.11 -12.84 8.14
N PRO A 120 9.42 -12.98 8.40
CA PRO A 120 10.41 -12.76 7.36
C PRO A 120 10.35 -13.91 6.34
N GLN A 121 10.64 -13.59 5.08
CA GLN A 121 11.03 -14.65 4.16
C GLN A 121 12.43 -15.13 4.50
N ILE A 122 12.64 -16.44 4.43
CA ILE A 122 13.96 -17.03 4.61
C ILE A 122 14.60 -17.11 3.24
N GLY A 123 15.67 -16.33 3.05
CA GLY A 123 16.43 -16.32 1.81
C GLY A 123 17.23 -17.61 1.61
N PRO A 124 17.82 -17.81 0.42
CA PRO A 124 18.59 -19.01 0.10
C PRO A 124 19.80 -19.23 1.02
N THR A 125 20.32 -18.18 1.65
CA THR A 125 21.46 -18.26 2.57
C THR A 125 21.04 -18.33 4.05
N GLY A 126 19.74 -18.45 4.32
CA GLY A 126 19.17 -18.51 5.67
C GLY A 126 18.92 -17.16 6.32
N GLU A 127 19.16 -16.06 5.59
CA GLU A 127 18.87 -14.70 6.04
C GLU A 127 17.37 -14.45 6.18
N ARG A 128 16.99 -13.62 7.15
CA ARG A 128 15.60 -13.21 7.37
C ARG A 128 15.35 -11.88 6.69
N ASP A 129 14.55 -11.89 5.62
CA ASP A 129 14.15 -10.68 4.89
C ASP A 129 12.82 -10.15 5.43
N TYR A 130 12.89 -9.11 6.26
CA TYR A 130 11.72 -8.36 6.70
C TYR A 130 11.41 -7.27 5.69
N ARG A 131 10.13 -6.93 5.53
CA ARG A 131 9.69 -5.93 4.54
C ARG A 131 8.78 -4.90 5.15
N ASP A 132 9.14 -3.63 4.99
CA ASP A 132 8.27 -2.50 5.32
C ASP A 132 7.30 -2.26 4.16
N ILE A 133 6.09 -1.82 4.47
CA ILE A 133 5.07 -1.54 3.48
C ILE A 133 5.00 -0.03 3.24
N TYR A 134 4.72 0.35 2.02
CA TYR A 134 4.62 1.71 1.54
C TYR A 134 3.25 1.92 0.92
N ALA A 135 2.43 2.72 1.59
CA ALA A 135 1.12 3.13 1.11
C ALA A 135 1.26 4.42 0.32
N PHE A 136 0.86 4.37 -0.95
CA PHE A 136 0.91 5.52 -1.85
C PHE A 136 -0.50 6.06 -2.02
N TRP A 137 -0.66 7.35 -1.77
CA TRP A 137 -1.93 8.01 -1.68
C TRP A 137 -2.10 9.04 -2.79
N HIS A 138 -3.28 9.10 -3.36
CA HIS A 138 -3.76 10.26 -4.10
C HIS A 138 -4.74 11.02 -3.23
N VAL A 139 -4.50 12.32 -3.08
CA VAL A 139 -5.25 13.22 -2.22
C VAL A 139 -5.83 14.32 -3.07
N THR A 140 -7.13 14.54 -2.91
CA THR A 140 -7.86 15.68 -3.47
C THR A 140 -8.41 16.51 -2.31
N LYS A 141 -9.09 17.62 -2.62
CA LYS A 141 -9.80 18.43 -1.63
C LYS A 141 -10.83 17.63 -0.80
N THR A 142 -11.39 16.56 -1.36
CA THR A 142 -12.50 15.80 -0.77
C THR A 142 -12.15 14.37 -0.38
N GLN A 143 -11.10 13.80 -0.97
CA GLN A 143 -10.81 12.37 -0.84
C GLN A 143 -9.32 12.11 -0.61
N VAL A 144 -9.03 11.10 0.20
CA VAL A 144 -7.73 10.43 0.24
C VAL A 144 -7.97 9.01 -0.25
N ARG A 145 -7.24 8.58 -1.27
CA ARG A 145 -7.39 7.25 -1.88
C ARG A 145 -6.06 6.53 -1.93
N LEU A 146 -6.04 5.27 -1.51
CA LEU A 146 -4.89 4.39 -1.72
C LEU A 146 -4.79 4.03 -3.20
N ILE A 147 -3.67 4.39 -3.83
CA ILE A 147 -3.43 4.12 -5.26
C ILE A 147 -2.48 2.96 -5.48
N ARG A 148 -1.50 2.76 -4.60
CA ARG A 148 -0.54 1.66 -4.65
C ARG A 148 -0.17 1.22 -3.24
N LEU A 149 0.23 -0.03 -3.13
CA LEU A 149 0.75 -0.61 -1.90
C LEU A 149 1.93 -1.49 -2.29
N ASP A 150 3.13 -1.09 -1.85
CA ASP A 150 4.36 -1.80 -2.19
C ASP A 150 5.07 -2.26 -0.93
N ALA A 151 5.71 -3.42 -0.99
CA ALA A 151 6.59 -3.92 0.06
C ALA A 151 8.04 -3.84 -0.41
N TRP A 152 8.88 -3.24 0.44
CA TRP A 152 10.31 -3.10 0.22
C TRP A 152 11.05 -3.74 1.40
N ARG A 153 12.30 -4.16 1.17
CA ARG A 153 13.17 -4.66 2.25
C ARG A 153 13.21 -3.66 3.41
N GLN A 154 13.20 -4.13 4.65
CA GLN A 154 13.29 -3.24 5.81
C GLN A 154 14.65 -2.52 5.84
N GLY A 155 14.66 -1.24 6.23
CA GLY A 155 15.91 -0.49 6.47
C GLY A 155 15.92 0.96 6.02
N ALA A 156 14.93 1.40 5.23
CA ALA A 156 14.79 2.80 4.86
C ALA A 156 14.54 3.68 6.10
N TYR A 157 15.37 4.70 6.30
CA TYR A 157 15.22 5.66 7.38
C TYR A 157 14.38 6.84 6.90
N GLN A 158 13.12 6.88 7.34
CA GLN A 158 12.19 7.93 6.95
C GLN A 158 11.38 8.35 8.17
N THR A 159 11.35 9.64 8.43
CA THR A 159 10.50 10.25 9.46
C THR A 159 9.32 10.95 8.80
N PRO A 160 8.11 10.92 9.39
CA PRO A 160 7.01 11.71 8.88
C PRO A 160 7.39 13.19 8.79
N ILE A 161 7.03 13.83 7.68
CA ILE A 161 7.39 15.23 7.39
C ILE A 161 6.19 16.17 7.50
N ILE A 162 4.97 15.63 7.42
CA ILE A 162 3.74 16.43 7.39
C ILE A 162 2.55 15.62 7.92
N SER A 163 1.53 16.31 8.44
CA SER A 163 0.25 15.72 8.83
C SER A 163 -0.76 15.76 7.68
N TRP A 164 -1.78 14.90 7.74
CA TRP A 164 -2.88 14.92 6.76
C TRP A 164 -3.66 16.24 6.76
N ASP A 165 -3.81 16.87 7.92
CA ASP A 165 -4.48 18.16 8.04
C ASP A 165 -3.70 19.27 7.33
N ALA A 166 -2.36 19.25 7.43
CA ALA A 166 -1.50 20.19 6.72
C ALA A 166 -1.56 19.99 5.19
N ILE A 167 -1.55 18.74 4.70
CA ILE A 167 -1.75 18.45 3.26
C ILE A 167 -3.09 19.01 2.78
N ARG A 168 -4.17 18.74 3.53
CA ARG A 168 -5.52 19.24 3.19
C ARG A 168 -5.65 20.75 3.27
N PHE A 169 -4.92 21.38 4.18
CA PHE A 169 -4.88 22.84 4.28
C PHE A 169 -4.23 23.44 3.03
N LEU A 170 -3.07 22.92 2.61
CA LEU A 170 -2.34 23.41 1.45
C LEU A 170 -3.15 23.23 0.16
N LEU A 171 -3.83 22.09 -0.02
CA LEU A 171 -4.73 21.88 -1.16
C LEU A 171 -5.89 22.87 -1.26
N ARG A 172 -6.27 23.56 -0.18
CA ARG A 172 -7.37 24.55 -0.18
C ARG A 172 -6.91 25.99 -0.44
N HIS A 173 -5.64 26.30 -0.24
CA HIS A 173 -5.14 27.68 -0.19
C HIS A 173 -4.09 28.01 -1.27
N GLU A 174 -3.88 27.10 -2.22
CA GLU A 174 -3.14 27.33 -3.45
C GLU A 174 -4.08 27.31 -4.67
#